data_AF-A0A932UX07-F1
#
_entry.id   AF-A0A932UX07-F1
#
_cell.length_a   1.000
_cell.length_b   1.000
_cell.length_c   1.000
_cell.angle_alpha   90.00
_cell.angle_beta   90.00
_cell.angle_gamma   90.00
#
_symmetry.space_group_name_H-M   'P 1'
#
loop_
_entity.id
_entity.type
_entity.pdbx_description
1 polymer ?
#
loop_
_entity_poly.entity_id
_entity_poly.type
_entity_poly.pdbx_seq_one_letter_code
_entity_poly.pdbx_strand_id
1 'polypeptide(L)'
;MSPLTSTHAFLLGLASGFALLAITSYRHVSPPWLKALLIGSGMLLIGRDCSSVFASPHPGSVSVVWGFVAWMARSIGLTLPAVFAIDQLIRHPAMTPHKLLRWYAPFPIIQGAALMGPAIAPIAVEVIFLIGFVGVCLMLWRKIPSWPIQRALLGLVFAYGYLGVSVFLVGCGTGYTLLLYAEMVALLALWYAYETGARLQQAP
;
A
#
# COMPACT_ATOMS: atom_id res chain seq x y z
N MET A 1 -1.90 -9.96 -27.42
CA MET A 1 -1.53 -9.22 -26.19
C MET A 1 -1.95 -10.06 -25.01
N SER A 2 -1.04 -10.39 -24.09
CA SER A 2 -1.37 -11.25 -22.96
C SER A 2 -2.31 -10.50 -22.00
N PRO A 3 -3.35 -11.14 -21.44
CA PRO A 3 -4.26 -10.50 -20.49
C PRO A 3 -3.52 -9.85 -19.32
N LEU A 4 -2.37 -10.43 -18.91
CA LEU A 4 -1.46 -9.87 -17.92
C LEU A 4 -1.00 -8.45 -18.25
N THR A 5 -0.61 -8.14 -19.49
CA THR A 5 -0.16 -6.78 -19.86
C THR A 5 -1.23 -5.70 -19.67
N SER A 6 -2.51 -6.03 -19.91
CA SER A 6 -3.63 -5.09 -19.69
C SER A 6 -3.88 -4.80 -18.21
N THR A 7 -3.76 -5.82 -17.34
CA THR A 7 -3.93 -5.67 -15.89
C THR A 7 -2.81 -4.84 -15.26
N HIS A 8 -1.56 -5.03 -15.73
CA HIS A 8 -0.42 -4.23 -15.26
C HIS A 8 -0.54 -2.76 -15.71
N ALA A 9 -1.00 -2.51 -16.95
CA ALA A 9 -1.27 -1.15 -17.42
C ALA A 9 -2.37 -0.45 -16.61
N PHE A 10 -3.42 -1.18 -16.21
CA PHE A 10 -4.45 -0.66 -15.32
C PHE A 10 -3.91 -0.36 -13.92
N LEU A 11 -3.13 -1.28 -13.32
CA LEU A 11 -2.48 -1.06 -12.03
C LEU A 11 -1.55 0.16 -12.08
N LEU A 12 -0.82 0.34 -13.17
CA LEU A 12 0.04 1.49 -13.38
C LEU A 12 -0.75 2.80 -13.50
N GLY A 13 -1.88 2.79 -14.23
CA GLY A 13 -2.83 3.90 -14.29
C GLY A 13 -3.48 4.22 -12.94
N LEU A 14 -3.78 3.20 -12.13
CA LEU A 14 -4.44 3.36 -10.84
C LEU A 14 -3.45 3.78 -9.75
N ALA A 15 -2.23 3.22 -9.73
CA ALA A 15 -1.14 3.64 -8.86
C ALA A 15 -0.69 5.08 -9.14
N SER A 16 -0.65 5.48 -10.42
CA SER A 16 -0.38 6.87 -10.80
C SER A 16 -1.53 7.82 -10.43
N GLY A 17 -2.78 7.42 -10.66
CA GLY A 17 -3.96 8.16 -10.21
C GLY A 17 -4.01 8.32 -8.68
N PHE A 18 -3.64 7.28 -7.95
CA PHE A 18 -3.56 7.28 -6.49
C PHE A 18 -2.43 8.18 -5.98
N ALA A 19 -1.24 8.11 -6.59
CA ALA A 19 -0.13 9.01 -6.26
C ALA A 19 -0.57 10.47 -6.44
N LEU A 20 -1.24 10.79 -7.55
CA LEU A 20 -1.80 12.12 -7.79
C LEU A 20 -2.86 12.50 -6.75
N LEU A 21 -3.73 11.59 -6.34
CA LEU A 21 -4.78 11.86 -5.35
C LEU A 21 -4.24 12.04 -3.93
N ALA A 22 -3.25 11.24 -3.54
CA ALA A 22 -2.53 11.41 -2.29
C ALA A 22 -1.84 12.78 -2.27
N ILE A 23 -1.25 13.23 -3.38
CA ILE A 23 -0.62 14.56 -3.48
C ILE A 23 -1.65 15.69 -3.40
N THR A 24 -2.81 15.54 -4.04
CA THR A 24 -3.84 16.60 -4.08
C THR A 24 -4.68 16.69 -2.81
N SER A 25 -4.93 15.58 -2.11
CA SER A 25 -5.60 15.59 -0.80
C SER A 25 -4.74 16.23 0.29
N TYR A 26 -3.42 16.09 0.19
CA TYR A 26 -2.44 16.70 1.10
C TYR A 26 -2.04 18.15 0.73
N ARG A 27 -2.60 18.71 -0.36
CA ARG A 27 -2.10 19.94 -0.99
C ARG A 27 -2.11 21.16 -0.06
N HIS A 28 -3.08 21.27 0.86
CA HIS A 28 -3.31 22.47 1.65
C HIS A 28 -2.77 22.47 3.10
N VAL A 29 -2.46 21.31 3.70
CA VAL A 29 -2.18 21.24 5.15
C VAL A 29 -0.90 20.46 5.52
N SER A 30 -0.36 19.61 4.64
CA SER A 30 0.82 18.80 5.00
C SER A 30 2.17 19.37 4.60
N PRO A 31 3.22 19.03 5.36
CA PRO A 31 4.59 19.44 5.06
C PRO A 31 5.12 18.85 3.73
N PRO A 32 6.02 19.57 3.04
CA PRO A 32 6.51 19.19 1.71
C PRO A 32 7.25 17.85 1.69
N TRP A 33 7.93 17.49 2.78
CA TRP A 33 8.62 16.20 2.89
C TRP A 33 7.65 15.01 2.85
N LEU A 34 6.43 15.15 3.38
CA LEU A 34 5.42 14.09 3.38
C LEU A 34 4.89 13.84 1.96
N LYS A 35 4.69 14.93 1.21
CA LYS A 35 4.29 14.87 -0.21
C LYS A 35 5.35 14.15 -1.03
N ALA A 36 6.63 14.49 -0.84
CA ALA A 36 7.74 13.82 -1.51
C ALA A 36 7.78 12.31 -1.20
N LEU A 37 7.46 11.93 0.04
CA LEU A 37 7.44 10.53 0.46
C LEU A 37 6.30 9.74 -0.21
N LEU A 38 5.10 10.33 -0.29
CA LEU A 38 3.95 9.71 -0.98
C LEU A 38 4.16 9.64 -2.50
N ILE A 39 4.76 10.68 -3.10
CA ILE A 39 5.22 10.67 -4.49
C ILE A 39 6.20 9.51 -4.69
N GLY A 40 7.20 9.39 -3.81
CA GLY A 40 8.18 8.31 -3.84
C GLY A 40 7.54 6.93 -3.79
N SER A 41 6.57 6.71 -2.89
CA SER A 41 5.84 5.43 -2.83
C SER A 41 5.06 5.14 -4.11
N GLY A 42 4.44 6.16 -4.73
CA GLY A 42 3.76 6.01 -6.01
C GLY A 42 4.73 5.70 -7.15
N MET A 43 5.88 6.38 -7.20
CA MET A 43 6.93 6.14 -8.19
C MET A 43 7.54 4.74 -8.05
N LEU A 44 7.65 4.20 -6.84
CA LEU A 44 8.09 2.82 -6.61
C LEU A 44 7.12 1.81 -7.24
N LEU A 45 5.80 1.99 -7.05
CA LEU A 45 4.79 1.13 -7.67
C LEU A 45 4.82 1.22 -9.20
N ILE A 46 4.88 2.45 -9.73
CA ILE A 46 4.97 2.68 -11.18
C ILE A 46 6.25 2.05 -11.74
N GLY A 47 7.39 2.24 -11.07
CA GLY A 47 8.67 1.66 -11.47
C GLY A 47 8.64 0.14 -11.50
N ARG A 48 8.02 -0.49 -10.49
CA ARG A 48 7.79 -1.94 -10.45
C ARG A 48 6.97 -2.40 -11.66
N ASP A 49 5.84 -1.77 -11.91
CA ASP A 49 4.92 -2.18 -12.96
C ASP A 49 5.53 -1.95 -14.35
N CYS A 50 6.21 -0.82 -14.59
CA CYS A 50 7.02 -0.58 -15.78
C CYS A 50 8.07 -1.70 -15.96
N SER A 51 8.85 -2.02 -14.92
CA SER A 51 9.89 -3.04 -15.01
C SER A 51 9.32 -4.42 -15.37
N SER A 52 8.12 -4.76 -14.89
CA SER A 52 7.45 -6.02 -15.21
C SER A 52 6.91 -6.08 -16.64
N VAL A 53 6.49 -4.93 -17.20
CA VAL A 53 5.98 -4.83 -18.58
C VAL A 53 7.12 -4.85 -19.61
N PHE A 54 8.28 -4.30 -19.25
CA PHE A 54 9.46 -4.22 -20.13
C PHE A 54 10.50 -5.32 -19.88
N ALA A 55 10.31 -6.18 -18.86
CA ALA A 55 11.16 -7.35 -18.65
C ALA A 55 11.02 -8.32 -19.83
N SER A 56 12.12 -8.54 -20.56
CA SER A 56 12.20 -9.48 -21.68
C SER A 56 11.81 -10.90 -21.22
N PRO A 57 11.05 -11.68 -22.02
CA PRO A 57 10.46 -12.95 -21.61
C PRO A 57 11.46 -14.10 -21.55
N HIS A 58 12.76 -13.83 -21.34
CA HIS A 58 13.77 -14.87 -21.19
C HIS A 58 13.51 -15.65 -19.90
N PRO A 59 13.08 -16.93 -20.00
CA PRO A 59 12.73 -17.74 -18.85
C PRO A 59 14.03 -18.23 -18.21
N GLY A 60 14.60 -17.43 -17.31
CA GLY A 60 15.80 -17.84 -16.57
C GLY A 60 16.65 -16.72 -15.98
N SER A 61 16.39 -15.44 -16.29
CA SER A 61 17.26 -14.34 -15.86
C SER A 61 16.58 -13.26 -15.02
N VAL A 62 15.48 -13.56 -14.32
CA VAL A 62 15.03 -12.66 -13.24
C VAL A 62 16.03 -12.86 -12.11
N SER A 63 17.03 -11.99 -12.04
CA SER A 63 18.00 -12.02 -10.95
C SER A 63 17.24 -11.86 -9.63
N VAL A 64 17.71 -12.55 -8.59
CA VAL A 64 17.17 -12.42 -7.22
C VAL A 64 17.06 -10.95 -6.80
N VAL A 65 17.98 -10.11 -7.30
CA VAL A 65 18.02 -8.66 -7.11
C VAL A 65 16.80 -7.95 -7.72
N TRP A 66 16.36 -8.31 -8.92
CA TRP A 66 15.17 -7.70 -9.54
C TRP A 66 13.88 -8.12 -8.83
N GLY A 67 13.77 -9.38 -8.41
CA GLY A 67 12.69 -9.83 -7.54
C GLY A 67 12.65 -9.09 -6.21
N PHE A 68 13.83 -8.86 -5.60
CA PHE A 68 14.01 -8.07 -4.38
C PHE A 68 13.52 -6.62 -4.53
N VAL A 69 13.95 -5.93 -5.59
CA VAL A 69 13.56 -4.54 -5.83
C VAL A 69 12.06 -4.43 -6.08
N ALA A 70 11.49 -5.34 -6.88
CA ALA A 70 10.07 -5.34 -7.18
C ALA A 70 9.20 -5.58 -5.94
N TRP A 71 9.61 -6.49 -5.06
CA TRP A 71 8.90 -6.80 -3.82
C TRP A 71 8.99 -5.66 -2.79
N MET A 72 10.19 -5.06 -2.63
CA MET A 72 10.37 -3.88 -1.76
C MET A 72 9.57 -2.68 -2.24
N ALA A 73 9.57 -2.43 -3.56
CA ALA A 73 8.80 -1.36 -4.17
C ALA A 73 7.29 -1.53 -3.93
N ARG A 74 6.77 -2.76 -4.02
CA ARG A 74 5.38 -3.05 -3.66
C ARG A 74 5.12 -2.80 -2.18
N SER A 75 5.95 -3.39 -1.32
CA SER A 75 5.75 -3.38 0.13
C SER A 75 5.70 -1.95 0.65
N ILE A 76 6.69 -1.13 0.30
CA ILE A 76 6.74 0.27 0.71
C ILE A 76 5.65 1.07 -0.01
N GLY A 77 5.44 0.79 -1.30
CA GLY A 77 4.48 1.48 -2.15
C GLY A 77 3.03 1.38 -1.68
N LEU A 78 2.65 0.26 -1.05
CA LEU A 78 1.27 0.02 -0.58
C LEU A 78 1.10 0.21 0.93
N THR A 79 2.10 -0.09 1.75
CA THR A 79 1.94 -0.01 3.21
C THR A 79 2.07 1.41 3.75
N LEU A 80 2.99 2.20 3.18
CA LEU A 80 3.21 3.57 3.63
C LEU A 80 1.98 4.47 3.40
N PRO A 81 1.33 4.48 2.21
CA PRO A 81 0.09 5.22 2.03
C PRO A 81 -1.06 4.70 2.91
N ALA A 82 -1.08 3.41 3.26
CA ALA A 82 -2.07 2.84 4.19
C ALA A 82 -2.02 3.52 5.57
N VAL A 83 -0.81 3.65 6.11
CA VAL A 83 -0.60 4.29 7.42
C VAL A 83 -1.05 5.75 7.38
N PHE A 84 -0.77 6.46 6.28
CA PHE A 84 -1.17 7.85 6.12
C PHE A 84 -2.64 8.05 5.73
N ALA A 85 -3.32 7.04 5.20
CA ALA A 85 -4.76 7.08 5.00
C ALA A 85 -5.49 7.14 6.35
N ILE A 86 -4.99 6.45 7.38
CA ILE A 86 -5.52 6.51 8.74
C ILE A 86 -5.39 7.94 9.30
N ASP A 87 -4.24 8.59 9.09
CA ASP A 87 -4.04 10.00 9.48
C ASP A 87 -5.11 10.91 8.86
N GLN A 88 -5.33 10.77 7.54
CA GLN A 88 -6.31 11.58 6.82
C GLN A 88 -7.75 11.34 7.23
N LEU A 89 -8.10 10.11 7.60
CA LEU A 89 -9.45 9.78 8.05
C LEU A 89 -9.76 10.31 9.46
N ILE A 90 -8.76 10.34 10.35
CA ILE A 90 -9.00 10.64 11.77
C ILE A 90 -8.65 12.08 12.12
N ARG A 91 -7.51 12.60 11.63
CA ARG A 91 -6.96 13.92 11.97
C ARG A 91 -7.03 14.26 13.46
N HIS A 92 -6.66 13.31 14.32
CA HIS A 92 -6.63 13.55 15.76
C HIS A 92 -5.41 14.43 16.11
N PRO A 93 -5.55 15.52 16.89
CA PRO A 93 -4.44 16.44 17.19
C PRO A 93 -3.27 15.77 17.92
N ALA A 94 -3.53 14.67 18.66
CA ALA A 94 -2.46 13.88 19.29
C ALA A 94 -1.68 12.97 18.30
N MET A 95 -2.20 12.75 17.10
CA MET A 95 -1.66 11.85 16.08
C MET A 95 -1.05 12.70 14.98
N THR A 96 0.28 12.76 14.94
CA THR A 96 1.00 13.54 13.94
C THR A 96 1.67 12.63 12.92
N PRO A 97 1.89 13.09 11.67
CA PRO A 97 2.58 12.33 10.64
C PRO A 97 3.95 11.78 11.10
N HIS A 98 4.66 12.53 11.96
CA HIS A 98 5.92 12.07 12.54
C HIS A 98 5.76 10.90 13.52
N LYS A 99 4.69 10.87 14.34
CA LYS A 99 4.41 9.73 15.24
C LYS A 99 4.06 8.48 14.43
N LEU A 100 3.25 8.64 13.39
CA LEU A 100 2.91 7.56 12.47
C LEU A 100 4.12 7.00 11.74
N LEU A 101 5.03 7.86 11.28
CA LEU A 101 6.29 7.42 10.71
C LEU A 101 7.18 6.70 11.70
N ARG A 102 7.22 7.12 12.97
CA ARG A 102 7.97 6.40 13.99
C ARG A 102 7.39 5.01 14.25
N TRP A 103 6.07 4.85 14.17
CA TRP A 103 5.43 3.53 14.25
C TRP A 103 5.70 2.68 13.01
N TYR A 104 5.74 3.31 11.83
CA TYR A 104 6.02 2.64 10.56
C TYR A 104 7.52 2.34 10.36
N ALA A 105 8.44 3.17 10.84
CA ALA A 105 9.88 3.09 10.55
C ALA A 105 10.55 1.74 10.85
N PRO A 106 10.18 0.99 11.90
CA PRO A 106 10.69 -0.36 12.11
C PRO A 106 10.35 -1.32 10.96
N PHE A 107 9.21 -1.14 10.29
CA PHE A 107 8.74 -2.03 9.24
C PHE A 107 9.69 -2.13 8.04
N PRO A 108 10.03 -1.05 7.30
CA PRO A 108 10.94 -1.15 6.16
C PRO A 108 12.36 -1.59 6.57
N ILE A 109 12.79 -1.31 7.81
CA ILE A 109 14.09 -1.75 8.33
C ILE A 109 14.10 -3.27 8.54
N ILE A 110 13.10 -3.79 9.27
CA ILE A 110 12.95 -5.23 9.52
C ILE A 110 12.70 -5.96 8.20
N GLN A 111 11.95 -5.36 7.29
CA GLN A 111 11.67 -5.90 5.98
C GLN A 111 12.93 -5.97 5.10
N GLY A 112 13.75 -4.93 5.09
CA GLY A 112 15.07 -4.94 4.43
C GLY A 112 16.01 -6.00 5.03
N ALA A 113 16.02 -6.16 6.35
CA ALA A 113 16.80 -7.18 7.03
C ALA A 113 16.29 -8.61 6.77
N ALA A 114 14.97 -8.81 6.76
CA ALA A 114 14.32 -10.10 6.49
C ALA A 114 14.61 -10.60 5.07
N LEU A 115 14.80 -9.68 4.12
CA LEU A 115 15.21 -10.01 2.75
C LEU A 115 16.67 -10.45 2.63
N MET A 116 17.53 -10.14 3.61
CA MET A 116 18.88 -10.71 3.70
C MET A 116 18.89 -12.10 4.36
N GLY A 117 17.75 -12.53 4.89
CA GLY A 117 17.56 -13.82 5.55
C GLY A 117 16.84 -14.85 4.67
N PRO A 118 16.30 -15.94 5.27
CA PRO A 118 15.58 -16.97 4.53
C PRO A 118 14.31 -16.40 3.87
N ALA A 119 13.93 -16.95 2.71
CA ALA A 119 12.80 -16.48 1.88
C ALA A 119 11.43 -16.41 2.58
N ILE A 120 11.29 -17.04 3.75
CA ILE A 120 10.06 -17.03 4.57
C ILE A 120 9.97 -15.74 5.41
N ALA A 121 11.11 -15.15 5.78
CA ALA A 121 11.18 -13.97 6.64
C ALA A 121 10.47 -12.73 6.03
N PRO A 122 10.60 -12.42 4.73
CA PRO A 122 9.87 -11.33 4.09
C PRO A 122 8.35 -11.47 4.20
N ILE A 123 7.82 -12.68 3.99
CA ILE A 123 6.39 -12.99 4.08
C ILE A 123 5.90 -12.82 5.52
N ALA A 124 6.65 -13.34 6.50
CA ALA A 124 6.29 -13.20 7.91
C ALA A 124 6.20 -11.73 8.34
N VAL A 125 7.11 -10.87 7.88
CA VAL A 125 7.12 -9.44 8.19
C VAL A 125 5.90 -8.73 7.58
N GLU A 126 5.54 -9.04 6.32
CA GLU A 126 4.31 -8.51 5.71
C GLU A 126 3.06 -8.95 6.49
N VAL A 127 2.97 -10.23 6.87
CA VAL A 127 1.83 -10.76 7.65
C VAL A 127 1.70 -10.05 8.99
N ILE A 128 2.81 -9.84 9.73
CA ILE A 128 2.80 -9.13 11.01
C ILE A 128 2.31 -7.70 10.84
N PHE A 129 2.80 -6.98 9.82
CA PHE A 129 2.33 -5.64 9.53
C PHE A 129 0.83 -5.62 9.22
N LEU A 130 0.36 -6.58 8.42
CA LEU A 130 -1.03 -6.67 8.00
C LEU A 130 -1.96 -6.93 9.19
N ILE A 131 -1.58 -7.84 10.09
CA ILE A 131 -2.29 -8.09 11.35
C ILE A 131 -2.33 -6.81 12.21
N GLY A 132 -1.19 -6.14 12.36
CA GLY A 132 -1.11 -4.88 13.11
C GLY A 132 -2.00 -3.79 12.51
N PHE A 133 -1.92 -3.59 11.20
CA PHE A 133 -2.71 -2.60 10.47
C PHE A 133 -4.22 -2.87 10.57
N VAL A 134 -4.64 -4.11 10.29
CA VAL A 134 -6.04 -4.52 10.42
C VAL A 134 -6.54 -4.36 11.87
N GLY A 135 -5.71 -4.74 12.85
CA GLY A 135 -6.01 -4.55 14.26
C GLY A 135 -6.26 -3.08 14.60
N VAL A 136 -5.38 -2.18 14.15
CA VAL A 136 -5.53 -0.74 14.33
C VAL A 136 -6.82 -0.23 13.66
N CYS A 137 -7.09 -0.59 12.41
CA CYS A 137 -8.31 -0.19 11.70
C CYS A 137 -9.58 -0.66 12.42
N LEU A 138 -9.62 -1.89 12.93
CA LEU A 138 -10.76 -2.43 13.68
C LEU A 138 -10.94 -1.74 15.05
N MET A 139 -9.85 -1.42 15.74
CA MET A 139 -9.91 -0.64 16.98
C MET A 139 -10.47 0.76 16.75
N LEU A 140 -10.07 1.40 15.65
CA LEU A 140 -10.54 2.73 15.26
C LEU A 140 -12.00 2.72 14.79
N TRP A 141 -12.39 1.69 14.04
CA TRP A 141 -13.76 1.48 13.58
C TRP A 141 -14.77 1.49 14.74
N ARG A 142 -14.43 0.82 15.85
CA ARG A 142 -15.26 0.79 17.06
C ARG A 142 -15.33 2.12 17.81
N LYS A 143 -14.29 2.95 17.70
CA LYS A 143 -14.17 4.20 18.48
C LYS A 143 -14.73 5.43 17.77
N ILE A 144 -14.78 5.43 16.45
CA ILE A 144 -15.19 6.60 15.66
C ILE A 144 -16.64 6.41 15.22
N PRO A 145 -17.60 7.23 15.67
CA PRO A 145 -19.03 7.07 15.35
C PRO A 145 -19.41 7.56 13.94
N SER A 146 -18.45 8.04 13.16
CA SER A 146 -18.69 8.54 11.80
C SER A 146 -18.81 7.38 10.80
N TRP A 147 -20.03 7.17 10.29
CA TRP A 147 -20.33 6.20 9.23
C TRP A 147 -19.41 6.25 8.00
N PRO A 148 -19.07 7.41 7.41
CA PRO A 148 -18.17 7.45 6.26
C PRO A 148 -16.75 6.98 6.63
N ILE A 149 -16.22 7.37 7.79
CA ILE A 149 -14.92 6.89 8.27
C ILE A 149 -14.95 5.39 8.52
N GLN A 150 -16.02 4.90 9.13
CA GLN A 150 -16.19 3.46 9.41
C GLN A 150 -16.20 2.62 8.12
N ARG A 151 -16.90 3.07 7.07
CA ARG A 151 -16.91 2.39 5.76
C ARG A 151 -15.53 2.39 5.12
N ALA A 152 -14.81 3.51 5.17
CA ALA A 152 -13.45 3.59 4.65
C ALA A 152 -12.49 2.65 5.40
N LEU A 153 -12.57 2.58 6.73
CA LEU A 153 -11.79 1.66 7.55
C LEU A 153 -12.12 0.19 7.26
N LEU A 154 -13.39 -0.17 7.11
CA LEU A 154 -13.79 -1.53 6.72
C LEU A 154 -13.31 -1.90 5.31
N GLY A 155 -13.37 -0.95 4.37
CA GLY A 155 -12.81 -1.12 3.03
C GLY A 155 -11.31 -1.40 3.06
N LEU A 156 -10.55 -0.65 3.88
CA LEU A 156 -9.13 -0.90 4.10
C LEU A 156 -8.89 -2.28 4.76
N VAL A 157 -9.66 -2.66 5.79
CA VAL A 157 -9.53 -3.98 6.43
C VAL A 157 -9.76 -5.11 5.41
N PHE A 158 -10.82 -5.02 4.62
CA PHE A 158 -11.12 -6.02 3.59
C PHE A 158 -10.03 -6.10 2.53
N ALA A 159 -9.61 -4.95 2.00
CA ALA A 159 -8.66 -4.88 0.91
C ALA A 159 -7.26 -5.38 1.33
N TYR A 160 -6.77 -4.96 2.49
CA TYR A 160 -5.50 -5.43 3.02
C TYR A 160 -5.59 -6.88 3.49
N GLY A 161 -6.72 -7.30 4.08
CA GLY A 161 -6.97 -8.71 4.39
C GLY A 161 -6.86 -9.61 3.15
N TYR A 162 -7.51 -9.20 2.05
CA TYR A 162 -7.44 -9.90 0.78
C TYR A 162 -6.01 -9.88 0.19
N LEU A 163 -5.31 -8.74 0.27
CA LEU A 163 -3.89 -8.65 -0.12
C LEU A 163 -3.01 -9.63 0.66
N GLY A 164 -3.18 -9.73 1.97
CA GLY A 164 -2.42 -10.66 2.81
C GLY A 164 -2.65 -12.12 2.46
N VAL A 165 -3.90 -12.51 2.23
CA VAL A 165 -4.25 -13.86 1.78
C VAL A 165 -3.64 -14.15 0.41
N SER A 166 -3.74 -13.22 -0.54
CA SER A 166 -3.16 -13.38 -1.88
C SER A 166 -1.63 -13.49 -1.84
N VAL A 167 -0.96 -12.73 -0.97
CA VAL A 167 0.50 -12.85 -0.76
C VAL A 167 0.87 -14.23 -0.23
N PHE A 168 0.14 -14.71 0.77
CA PHE A 168 0.38 -16.04 1.34
C PHE A 168 0.18 -17.13 0.28
N LEU A 169 -0.91 -17.06 -0.48
CA LEU A 169 -1.22 -18.03 -1.52
C LEU A 169 -0.16 -18.02 -2.65
N VAL A 170 0.35 -16.86 -3.04
CA VAL A 170 1.46 -16.77 -4.01
C VAL A 170 2.72 -17.41 -3.43
N GLY A 171 3.01 -17.19 -2.14
CA GLY A 171 4.10 -17.87 -1.42
C GLY A 171 3.94 -19.40 -1.39
N CYS A 172 2.72 -19.91 -1.42
CA CYS A 172 2.41 -21.34 -1.54
C CYS A 172 2.40 -21.87 -2.98
N GLY A 173 2.79 -21.07 -3.98
CA GLY A 173 2.92 -21.50 -5.37
C GLY A 173 1.68 -21.31 -6.25
N THR A 174 0.67 -20.57 -5.78
CA THR A 174 -0.46 -20.18 -6.64
C THR A 174 -0.10 -19.02 -7.57
N GLY A 175 -0.86 -18.86 -8.67
CA GLY A 175 -0.56 -17.88 -9.72
C GLY A 175 -0.62 -16.42 -9.26
N TYR A 176 0.23 -15.58 -9.86
CA TYR A 176 0.35 -14.13 -9.58
C TYR A 176 -0.91 -13.30 -9.86
N THR A 177 -1.87 -13.83 -10.61
CA THR A 177 -3.07 -13.09 -11.01
C THR A 177 -3.95 -12.69 -9.82
N LEU A 178 -4.07 -13.55 -8.81
CA LEU A 178 -4.86 -13.26 -7.60
C LEU A 178 -4.30 -12.06 -6.83
N LEU A 179 -2.97 -11.95 -6.84
CA LEU A 179 -2.24 -10.87 -6.18
C LEU A 179 -2.47 -9.53 -6.86
N LEU A 180 -2.45 -9.50 -8.20
CA LEU A 180 -2.73 -8.27 -8.96
C LEU A 180 -4.13 -7.73 -8.65
N TYR A 181 -5.14 -8.60 -8.59
CA TYR A 181 -6.49 -8.18 -8.20
C TYR A 181 -6.53 -7.64 -6.77
N ALA A 182 -5.82 -8.26 -5.84
CA ALA A 182 -5.77 -7.78 -4.47
C ALA A 182 -5.10 -6.42 -4.34
N GLU A 183 -4.06 -6.14 -5.14
CA GLU A 183 -3.42 -4.84 -5.23
C GLU A 183 -4.37 -3.77 -5.80
N MET A 184 -5.17 -4.10 -6.82
CA MET A 184 -6.20 -3.18 -7.34
C MET A 184 -7.22 -2.82 -6.26
N VAL A 185 -7.70 -3.80 -5.50
CA VAL A 185 -8.65 -3.58 -4.39
C VAL A 185 -8.01 -2.74 -3.29
N ALA A 186 -6.73 -3.00 -2.94
CA ALA A 186 -5.99 -2.20 -1.96
C ALA A 186 -5.86 -0.73 -2.37
N LEU A 187 -5.47 -0.48 -3.62
CA LEU A 187 -5.34 0.88 -4.14
C LEU A 187 -6.70 1.59 -4.24
N LEU A 188 -7.78 0.89 -4.60
CA LEU A 188 -9.14 1.45 -4.58
C LEU A 188 -9.61 1.81 -3.17
N ALA A 189 -9.33 0.95 -2.19
CA ALA A 189 -9.66 1.21 -0.79
C ALA A 189 -8.87 2.41 -0.24
N LEU A 190 -7.59 2.52 -0.61
CA LEU A 190 -6.78 3.70 -0.30
C LEU A 190 -7.37 4.95 -0.93
N TRP A 191 -7.65 4.96 -2.23
CA TRP A 191 -8.28 6.09 -2.92
C TRP A 191 -9.53 6.55 -2.16
N TYR A 192 -10.43 5.62 -1.87
CA TYR A 192 -11.68 5.91 -1.17
C TYR A 192 -11.44 6.50 0.22
N ALA A 193 -10.44 6.01 0.96
CA ALA A 193 -10.07 6.56 2.27
C ALA A 193 -9.55 7.99 2.17
N TYR A 194 -8.67 8.29 1.20
CA TYR A 194 -8.14 9.63 0.97
C TYR A 194 -9.22 10.61 0.51
N GLU A 195 -10.09 10.19 -0.39
CA GLU A 195 -11.22 10.99 -0.86
C GLU A 195 -12.22 11.28 0.27
N THR A 196 -12.52 10.28 1.10
CA THR A 196 -13.38 10.45 2.28
C THR A 196 -12.76 11.43 3.27
N GLY A 197 -11.46 11.30 3.56
CA GLY A 197 -10.74 12.23 4.40
C GLY A 197 -10.79 13.67 3.86
N ALA A 198 -10.55 13.85 2.56
CA ALA A 198 -10.58 15.18 1.93
C ALA A 198 -11.98 15.82 1.98
N ARG A 199 -13.05 15.06 1.70
CA ARG A 199 -14.44 15.56 1.76
C ARG A 199 -14.83 15.99 3.18
N LEU A 200 -14.44 15.21 4.19
CA LEU A 200 -14.71 15.55 5.60
C LEU A 200 -14.02 16.83 6.06
N GLN A 201 -12.93 17.24 5.39
CA GLN A 201 -12.22 18.49 5.70
C GLN A 201 -12.84 19.71 5.04
N GLN A 202 -13.61 19.51 3.96
CA GLN A 202 -14.31 20.57 3.24
C GLN A 202 -15.75 20.75 3.74
N ALA A 203 -16.25 19.82 4.55
CA ALA A 203 -17.53 19.96 5.24
C ALA A 203 -17.39 21.00 6.37
N PRO A 204 -18.20 22.07 6.36
CA PRO A 204 -18.15 23.14 7.35
C PRO A 204 -18.58 22.68 8.76
#